data_AF-A0A892I6K4-F1
#
_entry.id   AF-A0A892I6K4-F1
#
_cell.length_a   1.000
_cell.length_b   1.000
_cell.length_c   1.000
_cell.angle_alpha   90.00
_cell.angle_beta   90.00
_cell.angle_gamma   90.00
#
_symmetry.space_group_name_H-M   'P 1'
#
loop_
_entity.id
_entity.type
_entity.pdbx_description
1 polymer ?
#
loop_
_entity_poly.entity_id
_entity_poly.type
_entity_poly.pdbx_seq_one_letter_code
_entity_poly.pdbx_strand_id
1 'polypeptide(L)'
;MMKSYTSTLVDIRGGMLVEEATEQLNQLVALVRDTGKPGKISVTIEIKPFAKVADALEVSGEVSTTLPKEKRAAEVFFPTVENNLSRNSERQPDLPGIQLADTGTGR
;
A
#
# COMPACT_ATOMS: atom_id res chain seq x y z
N MET A 1 -38.29 -6.27 -12.78
CA MET A 1 -37.30 -7.34 -12.51
C MET A 1 -36.13 -6.69 -11.79
N MET A 2 -35.63 -7.29 -10.70
CA MET A 2 -34.50 -6.72 -9.96
C MET A 2 -33.23 -6.86 -10.80
N LYS A 3 -32.51 -5.75 -11.00
CA LYS A 3 -31.22 -5.77 -11.72
C LYS A 3 -30.18 -6.52 -10.86
N SER A 4 -29.33 -7.32 -11.49
CA SER A 4 -28.27 -8.00 -10.76
C SER A 4 -27.22 -6.99 -10.29
N TYR A 5 -26.69 -7.21 -9.10
CA TYR A 5 -25.65 -6.35 -8.52
C TYR A 5 -24.44 -6.21 -9.45
N THR A 6 -24.02 -7.30 -10.09
CA THR A 6 -22.91 -7.31 -11.06
C THR A 6 -23.19 -6.39 -12.25
N SER A 7 -24.42 -6.34 -12.73
CA SER A 7 -24.78 -5.45 -13.84
C SER A 7 -24.78 -3.98 -13.40
N THR A 8 -25.13 -3.67 -12.15
CA THR A 8 -24.97 -2.32 -11.60
C THR A 8 -23.51 -1.92 -11.50
N LEU A 9 -22.60 -2.82 -11.11
CA LEU A 9 -21.15 -2.53 -11.09
C LEU A 9 -20.60 -2.18 -12.47
N VAL A 10 -21.07 -2.87 -13.52
CA VAL A 10 -20.70 -2.57 -14.91
C VAL A 10 -21.24 -1.21 -15.37
N ASP A 11 -22.38 -0.74 -14.86
CA ASP A 11 -22.88 0.59 -15.20
C ASP A 11 -22.06 1.72 -14.56
N ILE A 12 -21.46 1.47 -13.39
CA ILE A 12 -20.71 2.49 -12.65
C ILE A 12 -19.52 2.94 -13.50
N ARG A 13 -19.44 4.25 -13.75
CA ARG A 13 -18.45 4.88 -14.63
C ARG A 13 -18.39 4.23 -16.03
N GLY A 14 -19.51 3.69 -16.52
CA GLY A 14 -19.59 3.07 -17.85
C GLY A 14 -18.71 1.81 -18.00
N GLY A 15 -18.43 1.10 -16.90
CA GLY A 15 -17.66 -0.15 -16.91
C GLY A 15 -16.21 0.01 -16.46
N MET A 16 -15.72 1.24 -16.36
CA MET A 16 -14.34 1.53 -15.98
C MET A 16 -13.97 0.98 -14.60
N LEU A 17 -14.92 0.97 -13.65
CA LEU A 17 -14.69 0.41 -12.31
C LEU A 17 -14.36 -1.09 -12.38
N VAL A 18 -15.05 -1.83 -13.24
CA VAL A 18 -14.86 -3.28 -13.39
C VAL A 18 -13.55 -3.55 -14.12
N GLU A 19 -13.20 -2.74 -15.10
CA GLU A 19 -11.92 -2.82 -15.81
C GLU A 19 -10.74 -2.61 -14.85
N GLU A 20 -10.76 -1.52 -14.08
CA GLU A 20 -9.73 -1.22 -13.06
C GLU A 20 -9.64 -2.34 -12.00
N ALA A 21 -10.77 -2.81 -11.48
CA ALA A 21 -10.80 -3.91 -10.53
C ALA A 21 -10.24 -5.21 -11.13
N THR A 22 -10.47 -5.46 -12.42
CA THR A 22 -9.96 -6.64 -13.13
C THR A 22 -8.44 -6.58 -13.28
N GLU A 23 -7.88 -5.44 -13.66
CA GLU A 23 -6.44 -5.26 -13.76
C GLU A 23 -5.77 -5.42 -12.39
N GLN A 24 -6.29 -4.74 -11.38
CA GLN A 24 -5.75 -4.79 -10.01
C GLN A 24 -5.85 -6.20 -9.42
N LEU A 25 -6.94 -6.93 -9.69
CA LEU A 25 -7.09 -8.32 -9.26
C LEU A 25 -6.04 -9.23 -9.90
N ASN A 26 -5.81 -9.11 -11.21
CA ASN A 26 -4.79 -9.90 -11.90
C ASN A 26 -3.40 -9.65 -11.32
N GLN A 27 -3.05 -8.38 -11.08
CA GLN A 27 -1.77 -8.02 -10.47
C GLN A 27 -1.65 -8.56 -9.03
N LEU A 28 -2.72 -8.46 -8.25
CA LEU A 28 -2.75 -8.97 -6.88
C LEU A 28 -2.51 -10.48 -6.85
N VAL A 29 -3.20 -11.24 -7.70
CA VAL A 29 -3.05 -12.70 -7.78
C VAL A 29 -1.63 -13.10 -8.19
N ALA A 30 -1.05 -12.42 -9.19
CA ALA A 30 0.33 -12.65 -9.60
C ALA A 30 1.31 -12.43 -8.45
N LEU A 31 1.22 -11.29 -7.75
CA LEU A 31 2.11 -10.98 -6.62
C LEU A 31 1.90 -11.88 -5.41
N VAL A 32 0.67 -12.30 -5.10
CA VAL A 32 0.40 -13.25 -4.02
C VAL A 32 1.04 -14.60 -4.34
N ARG A 33 0.92 -15.07 -5.59
CA ARG A 33 1.54 -16.32 -6.04
C ARG A 33 3.07 -16.25 -5.98
N ASP A 34 3.64 -15.15 -6.44
CA ASP A 34 5.09 -15.02 -6.57
C ASP A 34 5.77 -14.74 -5.21
N THR A 35 5.12 -13.99 -4.31
CA THR A 35 5.68 -13.66 -2.98
C THR A 35 5.27 -14.62 -1.86
N GLY A 36 4.20 -15.40 -2.05
CA GLY A 36 3.58 -16.25 -1.03
C GLY A 36 2.94 -15.48 0.14
N LYS A 37 2.78 -14.15 0.02
CA LYS A 37 2.21 -13.29 1.06
C LYS A 37 0.76 -12.94 0.76
N PRO A 38 -0.07 -12.71 1.78
CA PRO A 38 -1.45 -12.29 1.58
C PRO A 38 -1.50 -10.90 0.94
N GLY A 39 -2.51 -10.72 0.07
CA GLY A 39 -2.86 -9.45 -0.55
C GLY A 39 -4.36 -9.17 -0.36
N LYS A 40 -4.78 -7.93 -0.57
CA LYS A 40 -6.19 -7.51 -0.41
C LYS A 40 -6.64 -6.61 -1.55
N ILE A 41 -7.86 -6.80 -2.02
CA ILE A 41 -8.59 -5.87 -2.89
C ILE A 41 -9.91 -5.52 -2.22
N SER A 42 -10.31 -4.25 -2.25
CA SER A 42 -11.60 -3.77 -1.73
C SER A 42 -12.27 -2.88 -2.76
N VAL A 43 -13.54 -3.15 -3.04
CA VAL A 43 -14.39 -2.32 -3.89
C VAL A 43 -15.42 -1.66 -3.00
N THR A 44 -15.40 -0.34 -2.95
CA THR A 44 -16.32 0.47 -2.14
C THR A 44 -17.30 1.16 -3.07
N ILE A 45 -18.59 0.98 -2.82
CA ILE A 45 -19.66 1.69 -3.53
C ILE A 45 -20.32 2.63 -2.53
N GLU A 46 -20.30 3.93 -2.85
CA GLU A 46 -20.94 4.96 -2.04
C GLU A 46 -22.14 5.52 -2.80
N ILE A 47 -23.27 5.62 -2.10
CA ILE A 47 -24.55 6.08 -2.66
C ILE A 47 -25.03 7.25 -1.82
N LYS A 48 -25.23 8.39 -2.46
CA LYS A 48 -25.66 9.64 -1.81
C LYS A 48 -26.84 10.26 -2.57
N PRO A 49 -27.74 10.99 -1.88
CA PRO A 49 -28.76 11.77 -2.57
C PRO A 49 -28.13 12.86 -3.44
N PHE A 50 -28.59 13.01 -4.67
CA PHE A 50 -28.08 14.03 -5.57
C PHE A 50 -28.80 15.35 -5.32
N ALA A 51 -28.09 16.31 -4.73
CA ALA A 51 -28.68 17.56 -4.23
C ALA A 51 -29.42 18.40 -5.29
N LYS A 52 -29.18 18.18 -6.59
CA LYS A 52 -29.76 18.98 -7.68
C LYS A 52 -31.09 18.43 -8.23
N VAL A 53 -31.43 17.17 -7.96
CA VAL A 53 -32.65 16.52 -8.48
C VAL A 53 -33.28 15.68 -7.38
N ALA A 54 -34.54 15.97 -7.05
CA ALA A 54 -35.22 15.46 -5.86
C ALA A 54 -35.33 13.93 -5.74
N ASP A 55 -35.13 13.18 -6.82
CA ASP A 55 -35.21 11.71 -6.85
C ASP A 55 -33.97 11.04 -7.48
N ALA A 56 -32.89 11.80 -7.67
CA ALA A 56 -31.65 11.23 -8.20
C ALA A 56 -30.70 10.82 -7.07
N LEU A 57 -29.97 9.74 -7.30
CA LEU A 57 -28.89 9.28 -6.44
C LEU A 57 -27.57 9.41 -7.18
N GLU A 58 -26.56 9.93 -6.50
CA GLU A 58 -25.18 9.89 -6.94
C GLU A 58 -24.57 8.57 -6.47
N VAL A 59 -24.04 7.79 -7.41
CA VAL A 59 -23.36 6.53 -7.14
C VAL A 59 -21.90 6.70 -7.53
N SER A 60 -21.01 6.56 -6.55
CA SER A 60 -19.57 6.53 -6.77
C SER A 60 -19.02 5.16 -6.41
N GLY A 61 -17.94 4.78 -7.07
CA GLY A 61 -17.26 3.53 -6.80
C GLY A 61 -15.75 3.73 -6.78
N GLU A 62 -15.08 3.08 -5.84
CA GLU A 62 -13.64 3.15 -5.61
C GLU A 62 -13.07 1.74 -5.48
N VAL A 63 -11.93 1.51 -6.12
CA VAL A 63 -11.18 0.26 -6.01
C VAL A 63 -9.87 0.54 -5.28
N SER A 64 -9.61 -0.21 -4.21
CA SER A 64 -8.37 -0.10 -3.44
C SER A 64 -7.69 -1.46 -3.32
N THR A 65 -6.43 -1.53 -3.75
CA THR A 65 -5.58 -2.73 -3.59
C THR A 65 -4.43 -2.52 -2.63
N THR A 66 -4.26 -3.49 -1.75
CA THR A 66 -3.08 -3.66 -0.90
C THR A 66 -2.23 -4.78 -1.51
N LEU A 67 -1.29 -4.38 -2.37
CA LEU A 67 -0.40 -5.33 -3.04
C LEU A 67 0.65 -5.89 -2.06
N PRO A 68 0.97 -7.19 -2.13
CA PRO A 68 2.07 -7.78 -1.39
C PRO A 68 3.38 -7.07 -1.73
N LYS A 69 4.01 -6.41 -0.76
CA LYS A 69 5.32 -5.79 -0.95
C LYS A 69 6.41 -6.85 -0.71
N GLU A 70 7.31 -7.01 -1.67
CA GLU A 70 8.64 -7.55 -1.37
C GLU A 70 9.26 -6.67 -0.29
N LYS A 71 9.90 -7.28 0.72
CA LYS A 71 10.63 -6.51 1.73
C LYS A 71 11.82 -5.86 1.02
N ARG A 72 11.64 -4.66 0.45
CA ARG A 72 12.79 -3.76 0.21
C ARG A 72 13.46 -3.59 1.56
N ALA A 73 14.77 -3.78 1.60
CA ALA A 73 15.55 -3.53 2.80
C ALA A 73 15.19 -2.13 3.31
N ALA A 74 14.48 -2.08 4.44
CA ALA A 74 14.13 -0.81 5.06
C ALA A 74 15.42 -0.29 5.68
N GLU A 75 15.93 0.81 5.14
CA GLU A 75 17.05 1.51 5.76
C GLU A 75 16.52 2.20 7.03
N VAL A 76 17.15 1.91 8.16
CA VAL A 76 16.80 2.52 9.44
C VAL A 76 17.43 3.90 9.49
N PHE A 77 16.60 4.93 9.70
CA PHE A 77 17.02 6.29 9.94
C PHE A 77 16.59 6.72 11.34
N PHE A 78 17.43 7.52 12.01
CA PHE A 78 17.16 8.13 13.29
C PHE A 78 16.75 9.61 13.07
N PRO A 79 15.71 10.10 13.77
CA PRO A 79 15.36 11.51 13.74
C PRO A 79 16.37 12.34 14.54
N THR A 80 16.90 13.42 13.95
CA THR A 80 17.70 14.43 14.66
C THR A 80 16.82 15.44 15.37
N VAL A 81 17.37 16.21 16.31
CA VAL A 81 16.65 17.27 17.05
C VAL A 81 16.09 18.35 16.12
N GLU A 82 16.69 18.51 14.94
CA GLU A 82 16.28 19.48 13.90
C GLU A 82 15.23 18.92 12.93
N ASN A 83 14.65 17.74 13.20
CA ASN A 83 13.70 17.02 12.33
C ASN A 83 14.28 16.55 10.99
N ASN A 84 15.58 16.28 10.93
CA ASN A 84 16.21 15.66 9.76
C ASN A 84 16.40 14.15 9.97
N LEU A 85 16.53 13.39 8.87
CA LEU A 85 16.79 11.95 8.90
C LEU A 85 18.30 11.70 8.84
N SER A 86 18.87 11.05 9.87
CA SER A 86 20.29 10.68 9.93
C SER A 86 20.46 9.16 10.03
N ARG A 87 21.52 8.61 9.44
CA ARG A 87 21.90 7.20 9.62
C ARG A 87 22.61 6.94 10.95
N ASN A 88 23.14 7.99 11.58
CA ASN A 88 23.86 7.93 12.85
C ASN A 88 22.99 8.56 13.94
N SER A 89 22.78 7.82 15.03
CA SER A 89 21.98 8.30 16.17
C SER A 89 22.80 9.27 17.02
N GLU A 90 22.34 10.52 17.15
CA GLU A 90 22.97 11.55 18.01
C GLU A 90 22.99 11.18 19.50
N ARG A 91 22.13 10.23 19.92
CA ARG A 91 22.06 9.74 21.30
C ARG A 91 23.09 8.66 21.62
N GLN A 92 23.83 8.18 20.62
CA GLN A 92 24.87 7.18 20.79
C GLN A 92 26.22 7.83 20.43
N PRO A 93 26.93 8.42 21.41
CA PRO A 93 28.32 8.80 21.17
C PRO A 93 29.13 7.57 20.77
N ASP A 94 30.05 7.73 19.82
CA ASP A 94 31.10 6.74 19.56
C ASP A 94 31.74 6.38 20.90
N LEU A 95 31.73 5.09 21.25
CA LEU A 95 32.40 4.63 22.46
C LEU A 95 33.90 4.94 22.33
N PRO A 96 34.47 5.84 23.15
CA PRO A 96 35.90 6.08 23.11
C PRO A 96 36.60 4.81 23.60
N GLY A 97 37.38 4.18 22.71
CA GLY A 97 38.34 3.15 23.12
C GLY A 97 38.13 1.73 22.60
N ILE A 98 37.19 1.47 21.67
CA ILE A 98 37.18 0.18 20.97
C ILE A 98 38.03 0.31 19.70
N GLN A 99 39.34 0.15 19.86
CA GLN A 99 40.21 -0.17 18.73
C GLN A 99 39.89 -1.61 18.31
N LEU A 100 39.79 -1.88 17.00
CA LEU A 100 39.77 -3.27 16.53
C LEU A 100 40.98 -3.96 17.16
N ALA A 101 40.76 -5.06 17.86
CA ALA A 101 41.84 -5.88 18.38
C ALA A 101 42.73 -6.21 17.18
N ASP A 102 43.95 -5.68 17.21
CA ASP A 102 44.99 -6.00 16.25
C ASP A 102 45.03 -7.53 16.16
N THR A 103 44.71 -8.05 14.98
CA THR A 103 44.78 -9.49 14.71
C THR A 103 46.26 -9.86 14.73
N GLY A 104 46.77 -10.05 15.95
CA GLY A 104 48.10 -10.58 16.24
C GLY A 104 48.22 -11.96 15.63
N THR A 105 48.63 -11.99 14.37
CA THR A 105 49.14 -13.19 13.73
C THR A 105 50.51 -13.41 14.32
N GLY A 106 50.52 -14.19 15.41
CA GLY A 106 51.74 -14.63 16.06
C GLY A 106 52.50 -15.63 15.20
N ARG A 107 53.82 -15.44 15.18
CA ARG A 107 54.89 -16.41 14.94
C ARG A 107 55.19 -16.81 13.49
#